data_AF-A0A6I3B5Z6-F1
#
_entry.id   AF-A0A6I3B5Z6-F1
#
_cell.length_a   1.000
_cell.length_b   1.000
_cell.length_c   1.000
_cell.angle_alpha   90.00
_cell.angle_beta   90.00
_cell.angle_gamma   90.00
#
_symmetry.space_group_name_H-M   'P 1'
#
loop_
_entity.id
_entity.type
_entity.pdbx_description
1 polymer ?
#
loop_
_entity_poly.entity_id
_entity_poly.type
_entity_poly.pdbx_seq_one_letter_code
_entity_poly.pdbx_strand_id
1 'polypeptide(L)'
;MLNLLRLPGARFLSHLAIVFVIWAALMRINEGIDPLMSYYLALAAMYATAMFGMVILVGLSGQVSLGNGALMAIGGYVFALTSLNWQTVPILGWQWNPIWSMIFAGFGGIAVGLIIGWIGARLRGPYLAGLTLGIAVGIPAIATRFPELFGGETGLMLTVPYPAGGYAPAVEPATIDEAPLDEAPIDEAPLEQAPLDEAP
;
A
#
# COMPACT_ATOMS: atom_id res chain seq x y z
N MET A 1 18.16 21.74 -40.34
CA MET A 1 17.65 21.25 -39.03
C MET A 1 17.09 19.85 -39.25
N LEU A 2 17.82 18.81 -38.82
CA LEU A 2 17.32 17.43 -38.91
C LEU A 2 16.12 17.30 -37.97
N ASN A 3 14.98 16.95 -38.53
CA ASN A 3 13.73 16.76 -37.79
C ASN A 3 13.77 15.38 -37.10
N LEU A 4 14.30 15.35 -35.87
CA LEU A 4 14.52 14.15 -35.05
C LEU A 4 13.25 13.28 -34.82
N LEU A 5 12.06 13.81 -35.14
CA LEU A 5 10.77 13.13 -35.01
C LEU A 5 10.44 12.09 -36.10
N ARG A 6 11.28 11.90 -37.13
CA ARG A 6 10.99 10.99 -38.27
C ARG A 6 11.89 9.75 -38.38
N LEU A 7 12.75 9.48 -37.40
CA LEU A 7 13.56 8.25 -37.41
C LEU A 7 12.72 7.03 -36.97
N PRO A 8 12.87 5.85 -37.60
CA PRO A 8 12.23 4.62 -37.15
C PRO A 8 12.81 4.22 -35.78
N GLY A 9 12.06 4.54 -34.71
CA GLY A 9 12.50 4.44 -33.31
C GLY A 9 12.20 5.68 -32.48
N ALA A 10 11.97 6.83 -33.12
CA ALA A 10 11.68 8.10 -32.47
C ALA A 10 10.43 8.04 -31.58
N ARG A 11 9.40 7.27 -31.99
CA ARG A 11 8.18 7.06 -31.20
C ARG A 11 8.45 6.47 -29.81
N PHE A 12 9.27 5.43 -29.69
CA PHE A 12 9.61 4.87 -28.38
C PHE A 12 10.38 5.88 -27.54
N LEU A 13 11.31 6.61 -28.15
CA LEU A 13 12.08 7.65 -27.47
C LEU A 13 11.19 8.82 -27.01
N SER A 14 10.20 9.23 -27.81
CA SER A 14 9.23 10.26 -27.46
C SER A 14 8.34 9.82 -26.29
N HIS A 15 7.83 8.58 -26.29
CA HIS A 15 7.03 8.09 -25.16
C HIS A 15 7.86 7.97 -23.89
N LEU A 16 9.10 7.48 -24.00
CA LEU A 16 10.02 7.40 -22.86
C LEU A 16 10.35 8.80 -22.31
N ALA A 17 10.57 9.78 -23.19
CA ALA A 17 10.77 11.17 -22.78
C ALA A 17 9.53 11.75 -22.08
N ILE A 18 8.32 11.50 -22.59
CA ILE A 18 7.07 11.93 -21.96
C ILE A 18 6.92 11.32 -20.56
N VAL A 19 7.15 10.00 -20.43
CA VAL A 19 7.10 9.31 -19.13
C VAL A 19 8.11 9.91 -18.15
N PHE A 20 9.33 10.16 -18.61
CA PHE A 20 10.36 10.77 -17.77
C PHE A 20 10.00 12.19 -17.32
N VAL A 21 9.44 13.01 -18.22
CA VAL A 21 8.97 14.37 -17.90
C VAL A 21 7.83 14.34 -16.89
N ILE A 22 6.85 13.45 -17.06
CA ILE A 22 5.75 13.27 -16.11
C ILE A 22 6.30 12.83 -14.75
N TRP A 23 7.19 11.84 -14.72
CA TRP A 23 7.80 11.37 -13.49
C TRP A 23 8.57 12.47 -12.75
N ALA A 24 9.39 13.24 -13.47
CA ALA A 24 10.14 14.36 -12.89
C ALA A 24 9.21 15.46 -12.35
N ALA A 25 8.12 15.78 -13.07
CA ALA A 25 7.13 16.73 -12.60
C ALA A 25 6.43 16.24 -11.32
N LEU A 26 6.06 14.95 -11.25
CA LEU A 26 5.43 14.36 -10.06
C LEU A 26 6.38 14.35 -8.86
N MET A 27 7.67 14.02 -9.05
CA MET A 27 8.70 14.12 -8.02
C MET A 27 8.79 15.56 -7.48
N ARG A 28 8.85 16.54 -8.39
CA ARG A 28 8.96 17.95 -8.00
C ARG A 28 7.75 18.48 -7.25
N ILE A 29 6.56 17.99 -7.60
CA ILE A 29 5.31 18.28 -6.88
C ILE A 29 5.32 17.61 -5.50
N ASN A 30 5.78 16.36 -5.41
CA ASN A 30 5.82 15.61 -4.16
C ASN A 30 6.67 16.28 -3.08
N GLU A 31 7.80 16.90 -3.47
CA GLU A 31 8.66 17.66 -2.55
C GLU A 31 7.95 18.86 -1.86
N GLY A 32 6.85 19.36 -2.43
CA GLY A 32 6.07 20.47 -1.87
C GLY A 32 4.83 20.04 -1.09
N ILE A 33 4.54 18.75 -0.97
CA ILE A 33 3.33 18.22 -0.33
C ILE A 33 3.66 17.75 1.08
N ASP A 34 2.74 18.02 2.01
CA ASP A 34 2.84 17.52 3.39
C ASP A 34 2.95 15.98 3.43
N PRO A 35 3.81 15.40 4.29
CA PRO A 35 4.02 13.94 4.37
C PRO A 35 2.73 13.13 4.58
N LEU A 36 1.78 13.63 5.39
CA LEU A 36 0.51 12.96 5.63
C LEU A 36 -0.37 12.96 4.37
N MET A 37 -0.39 14.08 3.65
CA MET A 37 -1.09 14.19 2.37
C MET A 37 -0.46 13.30 1.30
N SER A 38 0.88 13.20 1.27
CA SER A 38 1.62 12.29 0.40
C SER A 38 1.24 10.83 0.66
N TYR A 39 1.10 10.44 1.93
CA TYR A 39 0.60 9.13 2.32
C TYR A 39 -0.83 8.86 1.82
N TYR A 40 -1.76 9.81 2.00
CA TYR A 40 -3.13 9.66 1.49
C TYR A 40 -3.19 9.60 -0.04
N LEU A 41 -2.35 10.36 -0.73
CA LEU A 41 -2.23 10.31 -2.18
C LEU A 41 -1.70 8.95 -2.66
N ALA A 42 -0.71 8.38 -1.97
CA ALA A 42 -0.20 7.04 -2.26
C ALA A 42 -1.29 5.97 -2.03
N LEU A 43 -2.07 6.09 -0.95
CA LEU A 43 -3.20 5.21 -0.66
C LEU A 43 -4.28 5.30 -1.76
N ALA A 44 -4.61 6.52 -2.19
CA ALA A 44 -5.56 6.76 -3.28
C ALA A 44 -5.06 6.17 -4.61
N ALA A 45 -3.77 6.34 -4.93
CA ALA A 45 -3.17 5.78 -6.14
C ALA A 45 -3.15 4.24 -6.13
N MET A 46 -2.88 3.63 -4.97
CA MET A 46 -2.96 2.19 -4.76
C MET A 46 -4.38 1.67 -5.04
N TYR A 47 -5.40 2.25 -4.42
CA TYR A 47 -6.79 1.86 -4.65
C TYR A 47 -7.27 2.13 -6.08
N ALA A 48 -6.87 3.27 -6.67
CA ALA A 48 -7.19 3.58 -8.07
C ALA A 48 -6.64 2.50 -9.00
N THR A 49 -5.38 2.09 -8.80
CA THR A 49 -4.75 1.02 -9.60
C THR A 49 -5.51 -0.31 -9.46
N ALA A 50 -5.86 -0.68 -8.23
CA ALA A 50 -6.66 -1.88 -7.97
C ALA A 50 -8.05 -1.81 -8.64
N MET A 51 -8.69 -0.64 -8.59
CA MET A 51 -9.99 -0.39 -9.23
C MET A 51 -9.91 -0.44 -10.76
N PHE A 52 -8.86 0.11 -11.39
CA PHE A 52 -8.68 0.00 -12.84
C PHE A 52 -8.62 -1.47 -13.29
N GLY A 53 -7.91 -2.32 -12.55
CA GLY A 53 -7.90 -3.77 -12.79
C GLY A 53 -9.30 -4.39 -12.65
N MET A 54 -10.04 -4.01 -11.60
CA MET A 54 -11.42 -4.48 -11.38
C MET A 54 -12.39 -4.01 -12.46
N VAL A 55 -12.27 -2.79 -12.98
CA VAL A 55 -13.12 -2.28 -14.07
C VAL A 55 -12.91 -3.12 -15.34
N ILE A 56 -11.68 -3.52 -15.65
CA ILE A 56 -11.40 -4.37 -16.82
C ILE A 56 -12.00 -5.78 -16.64
N LEU A 57 -11.81 -6.39 -15.47
CA LEU A 57 -12.26 -7.76 -15.22
C LEU A 57 -13.77 -7.87 -14.97
N VAL A 58 -14.29 -7.10 -14.01
CA VAL A 58 -15.70 -7.14 -13.59
C VAL A 58 -16.57 -6.27 -14.49
N GLY A 59 -16.12 -5.06 -14.80
CA GLY A 59 -16.89 -4.11 -15.59
C GLY A 59 -17.00 -4.53 -17.07
N LEU A 60 -15.86 -4.66 -17.75
CA LEU A 60 -15.85 -4.94 -19.20
C LEU A 60 -16.09 -6.40 -19.54
N SER A 61 -15.60 -7.34 -18.72
CA SER A 61 -15.72 -8.78 -19.00
C SER A 61 -16.88 -9.47 -18.27
N GLY A 62 -17.54 -8.79 -17.32
CA GLY A 62 -18.65 -9.34 -16.54
C GLY A 62 -18.27 -10.48 -15.58
N GLN A 63 -16.98 -10.69 -15.31
CA GLN A 63 -16.50 -11.79 -14.47
C GLN A 63 -16.37 -11.37 -13.02
N VAL A 64 -16.71 -12.24 -12.06
CA VAL A 64 -16.44 -11.99 -10.64
C VAL A 64 -14.96 -12.29 -10.36
N SER A 65 -14.18 -11.29 -9.97
CA SER A 65 -12.74 -11.42 -9.71
C SER A 65 -12.41 -11.25 -8.22
N LEU A 66 -12.29 -12.38 -7.50
CA LEU A 66 -11.86 -12.39 -6.09
C LEU A 66 -10.32 -12.34 -5.93
N GLY A 67 -9.56 -12.75 -6.96
CA GLY A 67 -8.10 -12.90 -6.90
C GLY A 67 -7.29 -11.61 -7.09
N ASN A 68 -7.93 -10.46 -7.36
CA ASN A 68 -7.21 -9.20 -7.65
C ASN A 68 -6.38 -8.71 -6.45
N GLY A 69 -6.93 -8.82 -5.23
CA GLY A 69 -6.19 -8.45 -4.01
C GLY A 69 -4.95 -9.32 -3.78
N ALA A 70 -5.00 -10.59 -4.19
CA ALA A 70 -3.85 -11.48 -4.09
C ALA A 70 -2.73 -11.12 -5.08
N LEU A 71 -3.06 -10.67 -6.31
CA LEU A 71 -2.06 -10.13 -7.24
C LEU A 71 -1.43 -8.84 -6.71
N MET A 72 -2.22 -8.00 -6.07
CA MET A 72 -1.73 -6.79 -5.40
C MET A 72 -0.78 -7.14 -4.24
N ALA A 73 -1.12 -8.14 -3.43
CA ALA A 73 -0.26 -8.63 -2.35
C ALA A 73 1.08 -9.14 -2.87
N ILE A 74 1.10 -9.89 -3.98
CA ILE A 74 2.33 -10.37 -4.61
C ILE A 74 3.25 -9.19 -4.99
N GLY A 75 2.72 -8.16 -5.66
CA GLY A 75 3.50 -6.97 -5.99
C GLY A 75 4.05 -6.24 -4.75
N GLY A 76 3.21 -6.11 -3.71
CA GLY A 76 3.60 -5.51 -2.43
C GLY A 76 4.72 -6.29 -1.72
N TYR A 77 4.64 -7.63 -1.67
CA TYR A 77 5.68 -8.46 -1.08
C TYR A 77 6.99 -8.43 -1.87
N VAL A 78 6.92 -8.44 -3.21
CA VAL A 78 8.13 -8.29 -4.04
C VAL A 78 8.78 -6.93 -3.79
N PHE A 79 7.98 -5.86 -3.72
CA PHE A 79 8.47 -4.53 -3.37
C PHE A 79 9.11 -4.51 -1.98
N ALA A 80 8.43 -5.08 -0.97
CA ALA A 80 8.91 -5.06 0.41
C ALA A 80 10.18 -5.87 0.60
N LEU A 81 10.24 -7.09 0.06
CA LEU A 81 11.41 -7.96 0.16
C LEU A 81 12.62 -7.36 -0.54
N THR A 82 12.44 -6.78 -1.72
CA THR A 82 13.55 -6.10 -2.41
C THR A 82 14.00 -4.85 -1.66
N SER A 83 13.07 -4.04 -1.17
CA SER A 83 13.38 -2.82 -0.42
C SER A 83 14.12 -3.12 0.89
N LEU A 84 13.73 -4.15 1.63
CA LEU A 84 14.35 -4.51 2.90
C LEU A 84 15.72 -5.17 2.76
N ASN A 85 15.93 -5.96 1.71
CA ASN A 85 17.16 -6.75 1.56
C ASN A 85 18.24 -6.07 0.71
N TRP A 86 17.89 -5.12 -0.17
CA TRP A 86 18.88 -4.45 -1.03
C TRP A 86 19.29 -3.06 -0.52
N GLN A 87 20.45 -2.99 0.13
CA GLN A 87 21.11 -1.72 0.38
C GLN A 87 21.83 -1.26 -0.90
N THR A 88 21.18 -0.41 -1.72
CA THR A 88 21.82 0.17 -2.91
C THR A 88 22.75 1.32 -2.52
N VAL A 89 23.91 1.41 -3.17
CA VAL A 89 24.84 2.56 -3.02
C VAL A 89 24.13 3.85 -3.46
N PRO A 90 24.18 4.94 -2.68
CA PRO A 90 23.62 6.22 -3.09
C PRO A 90 24.30 6.72 -4.36
N ILE A 91 23.53 6.95 -5.42
CA ILE A 91 24.01 7.61 -6.64
C ILE A 91 23.45 9.03 -6.60
N LEU A 92 24.32 10.05 -6.72
CA LEU A 92 23.95 11.48 -6.66
C LEU A 92 23.29 11.90 -5.33
N GLY A 93 23.59 11.22 -4.22
CA GLY A 93 23.03 11.53 -2.90
C GLY A 93 21.61 11.01 -2.66
N TRP A 94 20.99 10.35 -3.63
CA TRP A 94 19.66 9.74 -3.50
C TRP A 94 19.77 8.24 -3.21
N GLN A 95 18.85 7.68 -2.41
CA GLN A 95 18.77 6.23 -2.19
C GLN A 95 17.95 5.59 -3.31
N TRP A 96 18.58 4.85 -4.22
CA TRP A 96 17.93 4.29 -5.42
C TRP A 96 17.12 3.02 -5.16
N ASN A 97 17.17 2.49 -3.94
CA ASN A 97 16.49 1.25 -3.56
C ASN A 97 14.99 1.23 -3.93
N PRO A 98 14.17 2.27 -3.64
CA PRO A 98 12.74 2.24 -3.96
C PRO A 98 12.44 2.11 -5.46
N ILE A 99 13.32 2.64 -6.32
CA ILE A 99 13.17 2.57 -7.78
C ILE A 99 13.37 1.13 -8.24
N TRP A 100 14.43 0.49 -7.78
CA TRP A 100 14.68 -0.92 -8.07
C TRP A 100 13.54 -1.79 -7.56
N SER A 101 13.11 -1.60 -6.31
CA SER A 101 11.97 -2.32 -5.75
C SER A 101 10.70 -2.17 -6.59
N MET A 102 10.42 -0.97 -7.10
CA MET A 102 9.27 -0.74 -7.99
C MET A 102 9.39 -1.51 -9.31
N ILE A 103 10.58 -1.52 -9.91
CA ILE A 103 10.86 -2.26 -11.15
C ILE A 103 10.67 -3.77 -10.92
N PHE A 104 11.25 -4.32 -9.85
CA PHE A 104 11.11 -5.74 -9.52
C PHE A 104 9.68 -6.11 -9.15
N ALA A 105 8.95 -5.25 -8.44
CA ALA A 105 7.53 -5.44 -8.16
C ALA A 105 6.70 -5.48 -9.46
N GLY A 106 6.99 -4.59 -10.41
CA GLY A 106 6.37 -4.61 -11.73
C GLY A 106 6.65 -5.90 -12.49
N PHE A 107 7.91 -6.34 -12.56
CA PHE A 107 8.27 -7.60 -13.21
C PHE A 107 7.66 -8.82 -12.51
N GLY A 108 7.68 -8.84 -11.18
CA GLY A 108 7.08 -9.92 -10.37
C GLY A 108 5.57 -10.02 -10.60
N GLY A 109 4.88 -8.87 -10.60
CA GLY A 109 3.45 -8.79 -10.91
C GLY A 109 3.13 -9.26 -12.33
N ILE A 110 3.90 -8.82 -13.33
CA ILE A 110 3.73 -9.26 -14.72
C ILE A 110 3.96 -10.77 -14.85
N ALA A 111 5.04 -11.29 -14.29
CA ALA A 111 5.38 -12.70 -14.38
C ALA A 111 4.29 -13.58 -13.76
N VAL A 112 3.89 -13.28 -12.52
CA VAL A 112 2.86 -14.04 -11.81
C VAL A 112 1.48 -13.87 -12.46
N GLY A 113 1.14 -12.65 -12.87
CA GLY A 113 -0.10 -12.35 -13.59
C GLY A 113 -0.20 -13.10 -14.92
N LEU A 114 0.90 -13.19 -15.69
CA LEU A 114 0.94 -13.97 -16.93
C LEU A 114 0.78 -15.47 -16.68
N ILE A 115 1.43 -16.01 -15.65
CA ILE A 115 1.29 -17.43 -15.29
C ILE A 115 -0.17 -17.75 -14.93
N ILE A 116 -0.75 -16.95 -14.03
CA ILE A 116 -2.14 -17.15 -13.59
C ILE A 116 -3.11 -16.94 -14.75
N GLY A 117 -2.91 -15.91 -15.57
CA GLY A 117 -3.72 -15.63 -16.75
C GLY A 117 -3.65 -16.75 -17.79
N TRP A 118 -2.47 -17.32 -18.01
CA TRP A 118 -2.28 -18.45 -18.92
C TRP A 118 -2.97 -19.72 -18.43
N ILE A 119 -2.91 -20.01 -17.13
CA ILE A 119 -3.66 -21.12 -16.51
C ILE A 119 -5.17 -20.84 -16.65
N GLY A 120 -5.60 -19.63 -16.29
CA GLY A 120 -7.01 -19.22 -16.32
C GLY A 120 -7.62 -19.30 -17.72
N ALA A 121 -6.86 -18.95 -18.76
CA ALA A 121 -7.31 -19.03 -20.15
C ALA A 121 -7.70 -20.46 -20.59
N ARG A 122 -7.23 -21.49 -19.89
CA ARG A 122 -7.54 -22.90 -20.17
C ARG A 122 -8.76 -23.41 -19.40
N LEU A 123 -9.21 -22.70 -18.36
CA LEU A 123 -10.32 -23.12 -17.51
C LEU A 123 -11.65 -22.55 -18.02
N ARG A 124 -12.76 -23.26 -17.78
CA ARG A 124 -14.10 -22.84 -18.17
C ARG A 124 -15.10 -23.01 -17.03
N GLY A 125 -16.06 -22.10 -16.95
CA GLY A 125 -17.16 -22.16 -15.99
C GLY A 125 -16.69 -22.15 -14.53
N PRO A 126 -17.17 -23.06 -13.66
CA PRO A 126 -16.93 -23.01 -12.21
C PRO A 126 -15.45 -23.18 -11.83
N TYR A 127 -14.64 -23.80 -12.68
CA TYR A 127 -13.21 -23.98 -12.41
C TYR A 127 -12.43 -22.67 -12.42
N LEU A 128 -12.84 -21.69 -13.25
CA LEU A 128 -12.20 -20.37 -13.28
C LEU A 128 -12.54 -19.59 -12.01
N ALA A 129 -13.79 -19.66 -11.54
CA ALA A 129 -14.19 -19.07 -10.26
C ALA A 129 -13.40 -19.68 -9.10
N GLY A 130 -13.26 -21.02 -9.08
CA GLY A 130 -12.44 -21.73 -8.08
C GLY A 130 -10.98 -21.29 -8.07
N LEU A 131 -10.37 -21.03 -9.23
CA LEU A 131 -9.01 -20.48 -9.32
C LEU A 131 -8.92 -19.11 -8.62
N THR A 132 -9.86 -18.20 -8.89
CA THR A 132 -9.84 -16.86 -8.27
C THR A 132 -10.01 -16.92 -6.75
N LEU A 133 -10.87 -17.80 -6.24
CA LEU A 133 -11.07 -18.01 -4.81
C LEU A 133 -9.85 -18.66 -4.17
N GLY A 134 -9.30 -19.69 -4.80
CA GLY A 134 -8.11 -20.40 -4.32
C GLY A 134 -6.90 -19.48 -4.21
N ILE A 135 -6.71 -18.57 -5.17
CA ILE A 135 -5.64 -17.56 -5.11
C ILE A 135 -5.93 -16.51 -4.03
N ALA A 136 -7.17 -16.02 -3.93
CA ALA A 136 -7.56 -15.00 -2.96
C ALA A 136 -7.30 -15.44 -1.51
N VAL A 137 -7.56 -16.72 -1.19
CA VAL A 137 -7.34 -17.27 0.15
C VAL A 137 -5.93 -17.85 0.31
N GLY A 138 -5.39 -18.44 -0.75
CA GLY A 138 -4.09 -19.12 -0.73
C GLY A 138 -2.91 -18.19 -0.50
N ILE A 139 -2.89 -17.01 -1.13
CA ILE A 139 -1.77 -16.07 -0.97
C ILE A 139 -1.65 -15.57 0.48
N PRO A 140 -2.71 -15.09 1.15
CA PRO A 140 -2.65 -14.75 2.57
C PRO A 140 -2.26 -15.94 3.46
N ALA A 141 -2.79 -17.14 3.17
CA ALA A 141 -2.46 -18.34 3.94
C ALA A 141 -0.97 -18.74 3.83
N ILE A 142 -0.34 -18.48 2.68
CA ILE A 142 1.11 -18.68 2.52
C ILE A 142 1.89 -17.67 3.36
N ALA A 143 1.47 -16.40 3.38
CA ALA A 143 2.13 -15.37 4.18
C ALA A 143 2.08 -15.69 5.68
N THR A 144 0.94 -16.18 6.18
CA THR A 144 0.80 -16.59 7.59
C THR A 144 1.53 -17.90 7.90
N ARG A 145 1.70 -18.79 6.91
CA ARG A 145 2.45 -20.04 7.09
C ARG A 145 3.95 -19.82 7.25
N PHE A 146 4.51 -18.78 6.61
CA PHE A 146 5.94 -18.46 6.66
C PHE A 146 6.17 -17.05 7.24
N PRO A 147 5.90 -16.85 8.55
CA PRO A 147 5.96 -15.52 9.18
C PRO A 147 7.38 -14.93 9.17
N GLU A 148 8.42 -15.77 9.20
CA GLU A 148 9.81 -15.32 9.14
C GLU A 148 10.16 -14.61 7.82
N LEU A 149 9.49 -14.98 6.71
CA LEU A 149 9.73 -14.40 5.39
C LEU A 149 8.75 -13.28 5.04
N PHE A 150 7.49 -13.40 5.44
CA PHE A 150 6.41 -12.49 5.02
C PHE A 150 5.85 -11.61 6.13
N GLY A 151 6.30 -11.75 7.38
CA GLY A 151 5.79 -10.97 8.51
C GLY A 151 4.41 -11.41 9.02
N GLY A 152 3.90 -12.55 8.54
CA GLY A 152 2.67 -13.16 9.04
C GLY A 152 1.43 -12.29 8.82
N GLU A 153 0.62 -12.13 9.87
CA GLU A 153 -0.61 -11.33 9.83
C GLU A 153 -0.36 -9.82 9.74
N THR A 154 0.77 -9.37 10.28
CA THR A 154 1.17 -7.95 10.30
C THR A 154 1.79 -7.50 8.97
N GLY A 155 2.32 -8.43 8.20
CA GLY A 155 3.06 -8.14 6.97
C GLY A 155 4.46 -7.54 7.24
N LEU A 156 5.10 -7.06 6.17
CA LEU A 156 6.44 -6.47 6.23
C LEU A 156 6.36 -4.95 6.42
N MET A 157 6.94 -4.45 7.50
CA MET A 157 7.02 -3.01 7.79
C MET A 157 8.23 -2.39 7.09
N LEU A 158 7.97 -1.45 6.19
CA LEU A 158 9.01 -0.68 5.52
C LEU A 158 9.53 0.45 6.41
N THR A 159 10.85 0.57 6.53
CA THR A 159 11.45 1.75 7.14
C THR A 159 11.52 2.85 6.09
N VAL A 160 10.69 3.89 6.24
CA VAL A 160 10.80 5.10 5.43
C VAL A 160 11.97 5.94 5.96
N PRO A 161 12.87 6.45 5.09
CA PRO A 161 13.90 7.39 5.53
C PRO A 161 13.24 8.61 6.15
N TYR A 162 13.34 8.75 7.47
CA TYR A 162 12.89 9.95 8.16
C TYR A 162 13.80 11.12 7.77
N PRO A 163 13.26 12.35 7.59
CA PRO A 163 14.10 13.53 7.61
C PRO A 163 14.88 13.53 8.92
N ALA A 164 16.17 13.92 8.89
CA ALA A 164 17.09 13.80 10.03
C ALA A 164 16.64 14.52 11.33
N GLY A 165 15.56 15.31 11.27
CA GLY A 165 14.94 16.01 12.40
C GLY A 165 13.59 15.45 12.88
N GLY A 166 13.10 14.34 12.33
CA GLY A 166 11.76 13.82 12.65
C GLY A 166 10.63 14.72 12.13
N TYR A 167 9.38 14.34 12.39
CA TYR A 167 8.23 15.24 12.17
C TYR A 167 8.10 16.16 13.37
N ALA A 168 8.02 17.48 13.13
CA ALA A 168 7.62 18.40 14.19
C ALA A 168 6.23 17.97 14.68
N PRO A 169 6.02 17.85 16.01
CA PRO A 169 4.72 17.43 16.52
C PRO A 169 3.68 18.46 16.10
N ALA A 170 2.62 18.01 15.41
CA ALA A 170 1.52 18.85 14.96
C ALA A 170 0.71 19.45 16.12
N VAL A 171 0.92 18.93 17.33
CA VAL A 171 0.39 19.42 18.59
C VAL A 171 1.62 19.64 19.47
N GLU A 172 1.93 20.89 19.82
CA GLU A 172 2.85 21.13 20.95
C GLU A 172 2.37 20.24 22.09
N PRO A 173 3.25 19.46 22.76
CA PRO A 173 2.82 18.63 23.87
C PRO A 173 2.04 19.56 24.79
N ALA A 174 0.72 19.33 24.88
CA ALA A 174 -0.10 20.07 25.80
C ALA A 174 0.61 19.89 27.13
N THR A 175 1.17 20.97 27.66
CA THR A 175 1.55 21.00 29.05
C THR A 175 0.26 20.62 29.74
N ILE A 176 0.22 19.40 30.27
CA ILE A 176 -0.73 19.07 31.31
C ILE A 176 -0.23 19.97 32.44
N ASP A 177 -0.69 21.22 32.43
CA ASP A 177 -0.75 21.98 33.64
C ASP A 177 -1.62 21.11 34.52
N GLU A 178 -0.98 20.44 35.48
CA GLU A 178 -1.64 19.93 36.66
C GLU A 178 -2.20 21.16 37.38
N ALA A 179 -3.24 21.76 36.82
CA ALA A 179 -4.13 22.61 37.57
C ALA A 179 -4.60 21.73 38.73
N PRO A 180 -4.38 22.16 39.99
CA PRO A 180 -4.82 21.38 41.14
C PRO A 180 -6.28 21.02 40.92
N LEU A 181 -6.57 19.72 40.93
CA LEU A 181 -7.95 19.28 41.12
C LEU A 181 -8.30 19.79 42.51
N ASP A 182 -8.97 20.95 42.59
CA ASP A 182 -9.61 21.36 43.83
C ASP A 182 -10.50 20.19 44.21
N GLU A 183 -10.12 19.49 45.28
CA GLU A 183 -10.96 18.50 45.95
C GLU A 183 -12.20 19.25 46.43
N ALA A 184 -13.17 19.44 45.53
CA ALA A 184 -14.50 19.84 45.90
C ALA A 184 -14.97 18.78 46.92
N PRO A 185 -15.36 19.17 48.15
CA PRO A 185 -15.79 18.21 49.15
C PRO A 185 -16.89 17.34 48.55
N ILE A 186 -16.64 16.03 48.52
CA ILE A 186 -17.66 15.05 48.19
C ILE A 186 -18.66 15.14 49.35
N ASP A 187 -19.77 15.81 49.11
CA ASP A 187 -20.89 15.83 50.05
C ASP A 187 -21.41 14.39 50.10
N GLU A 188 -21.04 13.66 51.16
CA GLU A 188 -21.55 12.30 51.42
C GLU A 188 -23.05 12.40 51.69
N ALA A 189 -23.85 12.42 50.62
CA ALA A 189 -25.27 12.19 50.73
C ALA A 189 -25.48 10.81 51.39
N PRO A 190 -26.23 10.71 52.51
CA PRO A 190 -26.44 9.44 53.18
C PRO A 190 -27.03 8.42 52.21
N LEU A 191 -26.37 7.28 52.08
CA LEU A 191 -26.86 6.15 51.29
C LEU A 191 -28.23 5.72 51.85
N GLU A 192 -29.30 6.08 51.15
CA GLU A 192 -30.64 5.59 51.41
C GLU A 192 -30.63 4.08 51.11
N GLN A 193 -30.44 3.28 52.15
CA GLN A 193 -30.47 1.82 52.06
C GLN A 193 -31.88 1.40 51.65
N ALA A 194 -32.04 1.08 50.36
CA ALA A 194 -33.25 0.43 49.88
C ALA A 194 -33.44 -0.90 50.63
N PRO A 195 -34.61 -1.19 51.23
CA PRO A 195 -34.85 -2.45 51.90
C PRO A 195 -34.82 -3.59 50.87
N LEU A 196 -33.88 -4.51 51.05
CA LEU A 196 -33.86 -5.79 50.38
C LEU A 196 -34.82 -6.73 51.11
N ASP A 197 -36.11 -6.70 50.79
CA ASP A 197 -36.98 -7.88 50.88
C ASP A 197 -38.37 -7.62 50.31
N GLU A 198 -38.75 -8.51 49.38
CA GLU A 198 -40.09 -8.97 48.96
C GLU A 198 -40.24 -9.03 47.44
N ALA A 199 -39.72 -10.12 46.87
CA ALA A 199 -40.18 -10.62 45.58
C ALA A 199 -41.43 -11.49 45.82
N PRO A 200 -42.56 -11.26 45.10
CA PRO A 200 -43.61 -12.26 44.99
C PRO A 200 -43.23 -13.37 43.99
#